data_AF-A0A7S1KWM4-F1
#
_entry.id   AF-A0A7S1KWM4-F1
#
_cell.length_a   1.000
_cell.length_b   1.000
_cell.length_c   1.000
_cell.angle_alpha   90.00
_cell.angle_beta   90.00
_cell.angle_gamma   90.00
#
_symmetry.space_group_name_H-M   'P 1'
#
loop_
_entity.id
_entity.type
_entity.pdbx_description
1 polymer ?
#
loop_
_entity_poly.entity_id
_entity_poly.type
_entity_poly.pdbx_seq_one_letter_code
_entity_poly.pdbx_strand_id
1 'polypeptide(L)'
;VSVLYWNRRFMDEAAQRRDPTDEEAAAAAELIESLEDWFCQGAVTSRVGDALTEIASAPEFAGFNETTDVSTDDSSAHARMAAFTKYSELIDYLLDHFVKHLAEGEAARESVMSDIASTVVALVEDEAKAHFTCVPFIAGALDYSHFAALVSDTQNMLGISNTDDDA
;
A
#
# COMPACT_ATOMS: atom_id res chain seq x y z
N VAL A 1 -14.06 5.94 8.58
CA VAL A 1 -13.99 6.60 7.25
C VAL A 1 -12.99 5.81 6.44
N SER A 2 -13.37 5.20 5.30
CA SER A 2 -12.56 4.19 4.58
C SER A 2 -11.38 4.82 3.81
N VAL A 3 -10.25 4.09 3.66
CA VAL A 3 -9.05 4.44 2.83
C VAL A 3 -9.40 5.03 1.46
N LEU A 4 -10.50 4.59 0.84
CA LEU A 4 -10.97 5.13 -0.44
C LEU A 4 -11.43 6.60 -0.38
N TYR A 5 -11.92 7.06 0.78
CA TYR A 5 -12.24 8.48 1.01
C TYR A 5 -10.96 9.31 1.17
N TRP A 6 -9.89 8.72 1.70
CA TRP A 6 -8.59 9.34 1.87
C TRP A 6 -7.89 9.46 0.50
N ASN A 7 -7.85 8.43 -0.34
CA ASN A 7 -7.19 8.47 -1.65
C ASN A 7 -7.50 9.68 -2.52
N ARG A 8 -8.77 10.07 -2.60
CA ARG A 8 -9.17 11.18 -3.47
C ARG A 8 -8.86 12.55 -2.89
N ARG A 9 -8.85 12.71 -1.56
CA ARG A 9 -8.56 13.99 -0.91
C ARG A 9 -7.06 14.26 -0.81
N PHE A 10 -6.26 13.21 -0.58
CA PHE A 10 -4.83 13.35 -0.31
C PHE A 10 -3.98 13.48 -1.56
N MET A 11 -4.35 12.84 -2.68
CA MET A 11 -3.66 13.06 -3.97
C MET A 11 -3.77 14.52 -4.44
N ASP A 12 -4.89 15.20 -4.15
CA ASP A 12 -5.08 16.63 -4.48
C ASP A 12 -4.32 17.57 -3.52
N GLU A 13 -4.15 17.20 -2.24
CA GLU A 13 -3.44 18.01 -1.22
C GLU A 13 -1.91 17.82 -1.25
N ALA A 14 -1.41 16.61 -1.57
CA ALA A 14 0.03 16.32 -1.68
C ALA A 14 0.69 17.05 -2.84
N ALA A 15 -0.04 17.25 -3.95
CA ALA A 15 0.43 18.01 -5.12
C ALA A 15 0.65 19.51 -4.87
N GLN A 16 0.24 20.04 -3.71
CA GLN A 16 0.27 21.49 -3.39
C GLN A 16 1.23 21.88 -2.26
N ARG A 17 2.04 20.97 -1.70
CA ARG A 17 2.83 21.27 -0.50
C ARG A 17 4.17 21.97 -0.78
N ARG A 18 4.37 23.05 0.00
CA ARG A 18 5.63 23.76 0.24
C ARG A 18 6.68 22.81 0.86
N ASP A 19 7.96 23.11 0.66
CA ASP A 19 9.06 22.38 1.33
C ASP A 19 8.80 22.25 2.84
N PRO A 20 8.85 21.03 3.39
CA PRO A 20 8.63 20.79 4.82
C PRO A 20 9.72 21.48 5.64
N THR A 21 9.36 21.95 6.82
CA THR A 21 10.32 22.45 7.80
C THR A 21 11.17 21.31 8.38
N ASP A 22 12.35 21.61 8.90
CA ASP A 22 13.23 20.59 9.53
C ASP A 22 12.52 19.84 10.67
N GLU A 23 11.60 20.50 11.38
CA GLU A 23 10.80 19.90 12.45
C GLU A 23 9.74 18.93 11.91
N GLU A 24 9.04 19.29 10.82
CA GLU A 24 8.09 18.40 10.14
C GLU A 24 8.80 17.19 9.53
N ALA A 25 9.99 17.39 8.95
CA ALA A 25 10.81 16.31 8.41
C ALA A 25 11.28 15.35 9.51
N ALA A 26 11.66 15.86 10.67
CA ALA A 26 12.05 15.04 11.83
C ALA A 26 10.85 14.25 12.38
N ALA A 27 9.68 14.87 12.51
CA ALA A 27 8.46 14.21 12.96
C ALA A 27 8.00 13.11 11.98
N ALA A 28 8.10 13.36 10.66
CA ALA A 28 7.80 12.35 9.65
C ALA A 28 8.78 11.17 9.68
N ALA A 29 10.07 11.44 9.96
CA ALA A 29 11.08 10.40 10.14
C ALA A 29 10.78 9.52 11.37
N GLU A 30 10.47 10.13 12.52
CA GLU A 30 10.10 9.38 13.73
C GLU A 30 8.82 8.56 13.53
N LEU A 31 7.83 9.13 12.84
CA LEU A 31 6.58 8.45 12.52
C LEU A 31 6.80 7.21 11.64
N ILE A 32 7.59 7.32 10.57
CA ILE A 32 7.85 6.19 9.67
C ILE A 32 8.71 5.12 10.34
N GLU A 33 9.69 5.50 11.16
CA GLU A 33 10.50 4.56 11.95
C GLU A 33 9.61 3.78 12.94
N SER A 34 8.72 4.48 13.67
CA SER A 34 7.78 3.83 14.57
C SER A 34 6.82 2.88 13.85
N LEU A 35 6.36 3.28 12.65
CA LEU A 35 5.49 2.47 11.82
C LEU A 35 6.21 1.22 11.30
N GLU A 36 7.45 1.35 10.86
CA GLU A 36 8.28 0.22 10.41
C GLU A 36 8.52 -0.78 11.53
N ASP A 37 8.91 -0.31 12.72
CA ASP A 37 9.11 -1.16 13.89
C ASP A 37 7.84 -1.93 14.26
N TRP A 38 6.69 -1.27 14.17
CA TRP A 38 5.39 -1.91 14.41
C TRP A 38 5.06 -2.95 13.33
N PHE A 39 5.33 -2.62 12.07
CA PHE A 39 5.09 -3.52 10.94
C PHE A 39 5.96 -4.78 11.06
N CYS A 40 7.22 -4.62 11.49
CA CYS A 40 8.19 -5.69 11.66
C CYS A 40 7.91 -6.67 12.82
N GLN A 41 6.83 -6.50 13.58
CA GLN A 41 6.45 -7.40 14.69
C GLN A 41 6.03 -8.82 14.24
N GLY A 42 6.23 -9.17 12.97
CA GLY A 42 6.02 -10.50 12.39
C GLY A 42 4.54 -10.83 12.13
N ALA A 43 3.65 -10.56 13.09
CA ALA A 43 2.22 -10.80 12.93
C ALA A 43 1.57 -9.89 11.86
N VAL A 44 2.04 -8.64 11.75
CA VAL A 44 1.56 -7.67 10.75
C VAL A 44 2.07 -8.06 9.36
N THR A 45 3.39 -8.20 9.20
CA THR A 45 4.00 -8.63 7.93
C THR A 45 3.46 -9.98 7.43
N SER A 46 3.25 -10.96 8.33
CA SER A 46 2.68 -12.27 7.94
C SER A 46 1.28 -12.11 7.36
N ARG A 47 0.40 -11.32 7.99
CA ARG A 47 -0.96 -11.10 7.49
C ARG A 47 -1.00 -10.44 6.13
N VAL A 48 -0.14 -9.43 5.93
CA VAL A 48 -0.04 -8.74 4.63
C VAL A 48 0.53 -9.68 3.57
N GLY A 49 1.56 -10.47 3.92
CA GLY A 49 2.13 -11.49 3.04
C GLY A 49 1.14 -12.59 2.65
N ASP A 50 0.34 -13.08 3.61
CA ASP A 50 -0.69 -14.09 3.37
C ASP A 50 -1.76 -13.55 2.39
N ALA A 51 -2.21 -12.31 2.59
CA ALA A 51 -3.18 -11.67 1.71
C ALA A 51 -2.62 -11.45 0.29
N LEU A 52 -1.38 -10.96 0.17
CA LEU A 52 -0.72 -10.80 -1.13
C LEU A 52 -0.51 -12.14 -1.82
N THR A 53 -0.14 -13.19 -1.08
CA THR A 53 0.02 -14.54 -1.63
C THR A 53 -1.32 -15.11 -2.12
N GLU A 54 -2.40 -14.93 -1.35
CA GLU A 54 -3.75 -15.33 -1.74
C GLU A 54 -4.17 -14.64 -3.05
N ILE A 55 -3.95 -13.33 -3.15
CA ILE A 55 -4.26 -12.53 -4.35
C ILE A 55 -3.36 -12.95 -5.52
N ALA A 56 -2.04 -12.97 -5.34
CA ALA A 56 -1.09 -13.28 -6.40
C ALA A 56 -1.26 -14.68 -7.00
N SER A 57 -1.71 -15.64 -6.20
CA SER A 57 -1.91 -17.04 -6.61
C SER A 57 -3.25 -17.29 -7.32
N ALA A 58 -4.18 -16.33 -7.30
CA ALA A 58 -5.48 -16.52 -7.92
C ALA A 58 -5.38 -16.38 -9.46
N PRO A 59 -5.96 -17.31 -10.25
CA PRO A 59 -5.83 -17.33 -11.71
C PRO A 59 -6.31 -16.05 -12.40
N GLU A 60 -7.33 -15.39 -11.85
CA GLU A 60 -7.86 -14.11 -12.36
C GLU A 60 -6.86 -12.94 -12.28
N PHE A 61 -5.75 -13.12 -11.57
CA PHE A 61 -4.69 -12.13 -11.39
C PHE A 61 -3.42 -12.45 -12.17
N ALA A 62 -3.35 -13.56 -12.90
CA ALA A 62 -2.20 -13.89 -13.74
C ALA A 62 -1.91 -12.76 -14.75
N GLY A 63 -0.63 -12.40 -14.91
CA GLY A 63 -0.22 -11.32 -15.83
C GLY A 63 -0.66 -9.92 -15.39
N PHE A 64 -0.73 -9.64 -14.09
CA PHE A 64 -1.29 -8.40 -13.53
C PHE A 64 -0.66 -7.11 -14.11
N ASN A 65 0.60 -7.16 -14.52
CA ASN A 65 1.38 -6.03 -15.04
C ASN A 65 1.60 -6.05 -16.57
N GLU A 66 1.07 -7.05 -17.28
CA GLU A 66 1.14 -7.09 -18.75
C GLU A 66 0.15 -6.08 -19.34
N THR A 67 0.66 -4.87 -19.54
CA THR A 67 -0.02 -3.73 -20.17
C THR A 67 -0.38 -3.96 -21.66
N THR A 68 -0.21 -5.18 -22.18
CA THR A 68 -0.35 -5.51 -23.60
C THR A 68 -1.62 -6.25 -23.99
N ASP A 69 -2.40 -6.77 -23.05
CA ASP A 69 -3.73 -7.27 -23.37
C ASP A 69 -4.71 -6.87 -22.27
N VAL A 70 -5.29 -5.68 -22.44
CA VAL A 70 -6.55 -5.33 -21.79
C VAL A 70 -7.58 -6.29 -22.39
N SER A 71 -7.63 -7.51 -21.87
CA SER A 71 -8.81 -8.33 -22.05
C SER A 71 -9.97 -7.46 -21.58
N THR A 72 -10.88 -7.19 -22.50
CA THR A 72 -12.14 -6.46 -22.28
C THR A 72 -13.10 -7.30 -21.42
N ASP A 73 -12.55 -8.20 -20.61
CA ASP A 73 -13.29 -9.05 -19.70
C ASP A 73 -13.54 -8.26 -18.43
N ASP A 74 -14.68 -7.58 -18.41
CA ASP A 74 -15.22 -6.85 -17.26
C ASP A 74 -15.14 -7.68 -15.97
N SER A 75 -15.23 -9.01 -16.06
CA SER A 75 -15.11 -9.93 -14.92
C SER A 75 -13.73 -9.86 -14.26
N SER A 76 -12.66 -9.79 -15.04
CA SER A 76 -11.28 -9.69 -14.53
C SER A 76 -11.02 -8.33 -13.88
N ALA A 77 -11.52 -7.25 -14.50
CA ALA A 77 -11.41 -5.90 -13.95
C ALA A 77 -12.17 -5.76 -12.61
N HIS A 78 -13.36 -6.35 -12.52
CA HIS A 78 -14.12 -6.39 -11.27
C HIS A 78 -13.42 -7.20 -10.18
N ALA A 79 -12.82 -8.35 -10.51
CA ALA A 79 -12.05 -9.15 -9.56
C ALA A 79 -10.82 -8.38 -9.05
N ARG A 80 -10.09 -7.68 -9.93
CA ARG A 80 -8.93 -6.83 -9.58
C ARG A 80 -9.30 -5.69 -8.65
N MET A 81 -10.42 -5.01 -8.92
CA MET A 81 -10.91 -3.94 -8.04
C MET A 81 -11.40 -4.47 -6.68
N ALA A 82 -12.01 -5.66 -6.66
CA ALA A 82 -12.42 -6.32 -5.41
C ALA A 82 -11.20 -6.72 -4.56
N ALA A 83 -10.14 -7.26 -5.19
CA ALA A 83 -8.89 -7.58 -4.52
C ALA A 83 -8.20 -6.33 -3.95
N PHE A 84 -8.13 -5.24 -4.75
CA PHE A 84 -7.62 -3.95 -4.28
C PHE A 84 -8.40 -3.45 -3.07
N THR A 85 -9.74 -3.50 -3.12
CA THR A 85 -10.60 -3.09 -1.99
C THR A 85 -10.31 -3.91 -0.73
N LYS A 86 -10.25 -5.26 -0.85
CA LYS A 86 -9.94 -6.16 0.27
C LYS A 86 -8.55 -5.87 0.85
N TYR A 87 -7.57 -5.59 0.00
CA TYR A 87 -6.22 -5.22 0.42
C TYR A 87 -6.20 -3.88 1.17
N SER A 88 -6.83 -2.85 0.61
CA SER A 88 -6.92 -1.54 1.26
C SER A 88 -7.65 -1.60 2.60
N GLU A 89 -8.70 -2.40 2.73
CA GLU A 89 -9.40 -2.63 4.01
C GLU A 89 -8.53 -3.32 5.06
N LEU A 90 -7.69 -4.28 4.64
CA LEU A 90 -6.73 -4.93 5.54
C LEU A 90 -5.70 -3.91 6.05
N ILE A 91 -5.12 -3.12 5.15
CA ILE A 91 -4.14 -2.09 5.54
C ILE A 91 -4.80 -1.02 6.42
N ASP A 92 -6.02 -0.58 6.11
CA ASP A 92 -6.80 0.36 6.95
C ASP A 92 -6.97 -0.18 8.38
N TYR A 93 -7.37 -1.44 8.51
CA TYR A 93 -7.55 -2.10 9.80
C TYR A 93 -6.23 -2.17 10.59
N LEU A 94 -5.13 -2.45 9.92
CA LEU A 94 -3.80 -2.50 10.53
C LEU A 94 -3.34 -1.11 10.99
N LEU A 95 -3.49 -0.09 10.15
CA LEU A 95 -3.12 1.27 10.49
C LEU A 95 -4.02 1.85 11.60
N ASP A 96 -5.32 1.58 11.59
CA ASP A 96 -6.23 1.98 12.68
C ASP A 96 -5.79 1.37 14.03
N HIS A 97 -5.33 0.12 14.02
CA HIS A 97 -4.76 -0.51 15.22
C HIS A 97 -3.49 0.20 15.70
N PHE A 98 -2.57 0.54 14.79
CA PHE A 98 -1.36 1.31 15.12
C PHE A 98 -1.71 2.69 15.70
N VAL A 99 -2.59 3.43 15.02
CA VAL A 99 -2.96 4.80 15.38
C VAL A 99 -3.73 4.84 16.71
N LYS A 100 -4.52 3.81 17.04
CA LYS A 100 -5.17 3.66 18.35
C LYS A 100 -4.17 3.62 19.52
N HIS A 101 -2.93 3.20 19.30
CA HIS A 101 -1.88 3.21 20.31
C HIS A 101 -1.19 4.57 20.45
N LEU A 102 -1.24 5.42 19.43
CA LEU A 102 -0.59 6.73 19.40
C LEU A 102 -1.51 7.88 19.79
N ALA A 103 -2.80 7.80 19.45
CA ALA A 103 -3.73 8.92 19.54
C ALA A 103 -5.06 8.54 20.23
N GLU A 104 -5.44 9.34 21.22
CA GLU A 104 -6.74 9.27 21.88
C GLU A 104 -7.74 10.22 21.19
N GLY A 105 -8.87 9.67 20.75
CA GLY A 105 -9.96 10.43 20.12
C GLY A 105 -9.88 10.51 18.60
N GLU A 106 -11.05 10.58 17.96
CA GLU A 106 -11.20 10.44 16.51
C GLU A 106 -10.39 11.47 15.70
N ALA A 107 -10.42 12.75 16.09
CA ALA A 107 -9.74 13.82 15.36
C ALA A 107 -8.20 13.66 15.39
N ALA A 108 -7.63 13.19 16.50
CA ALA A 108 -6.20 12.96 16.60
C ALA A 108 -5.79 11.76 15.74
N ARG A 109 -6.62 10.71 15.70
CA ARG A 109 -6.39 9.55 14.83
C ARG A 109 -6.47 9.91 13.35
N GLU A 110 -7.42 10.76 12.99
CA GLU A 110 -7.55 11.31 11.63
C GLU A 110 -6.29 12.06 11.20
N SER A 111 -5.73 12.89 12.09
CA SER A 111 -4.49 13.60 11.85
C SER A 111 -3.31 12.65 11.63
N VAL A 112 -3.11 11.68 12.53
CA VAL A 112 -2.00 10.72 12.41
C VAL A 112 -2.13 9.89 11.13
N MET A 113 -3.34 9.46 10.76
CA MET A 113 -3.57 8.73 9.52
C MET A 113 -3.22 9.58 8.29
N SER A 114 -3.58 10.86 8.30
CA SER A 114 -3.19 11.85 7.29
C SER A 114 -1.66 12.01 7.19
N ASP A 115 -0.98 12.05 8.33
CA ASP A 115 0.47 12.19 8.40
C ASP A 115 1.18 10.93 7.87
N ILE A 116 0.65 9.73 8.16
CA ILE A 116 1.13 8.46 7.60
C ILE A 116 1.00 8.47 6.08
N ALA A 117 -0.19 8.77 5.54
CA ALA A 117 -0.41 8.77 4.10
C ALA A 117 0.51 9.77 3.38
N SER A 118 0.64 10.97 3.94
CA SER A 118 1.53 12.02 3.41
C SER A 118 2.99 11.57 3.40
N THR A 119 3.44 10.93 4.49
CA THR A 119 4.80 10.43 4.63
C THR A 119 5.07 9.32 3.62
N VAL A 120 4.18 8.35 3.49
CA VAL A 120 4.34 7.23 2.55
C VAL A 120 4.40 7.71 1.10
N VAL A 121 3.54 8.64 0.70
CA VAL A 121 3.58 9.23 -0.66
C VAL A 121 4.89 9.94 -0.93
N ALA A 122 5.44 10.67 0.05
CA ALA A 122 6.74 11.33 -0.10
C ALA A 122 7.91 10.33 -0.20
N LEU A 123 7.77 9.14 0.39
CA LEU A 123 8.82 8.12 0.43
C LEU A 123 8.78 7.13 -0.72
N VAL A 124 7.64 6.96 -1.39
CA VAL A 124 7.48 5.94 -2.44
C VAL A 124 8.40 6.18 -3.64
N GLU A 125 8.76 7.44 -3.91
CA GLU A 125 9.69 7.84 -4.97
C GLU A 125 11.13 8.08 -4.46
N ASP A 126 11.38 7.97 -3.14
CA ASP A 126 12.69 8.21 -2.54
C ASP A 126 13.48 6.91 -2.38
N GLU A 127 14.32 6.61 -3.37
CA GLU A 127 15.21 5.43 -3.37
C GLU A 127 16.10 5.35 -2.12
N ALA A 128 16.46 6.48 -1.50
CA ALA A 128 17.30 6.48 -0.29
C ALA A 128 16.56 5.90 0.93
N LYS A 129 15.22 5.83 0.89
CA LYS A 129 14.37 5.31 1.96
C LYS A 129 13.64 4.02 1.59
N ALA A 130 14.11 3.33 0.55
CA ALA A 130 13.63 2.01 0.13
C ALA A 130 13.84 0.89 1.18
N HIS A 131 14.46 1.17 2.33
CA HIS A 131 14.67 0.20 3.41
C HIS A 131 13.43 -0.01 4.30
N PHE A 132 12.43 0.88 4.22
CA PHE A 132 11.18 0.73 4.96
C PHE A 132 10.25 -0.25 4.26
N THR A 133 10.06 -1.42 4.86
CA THR A 133 9.20 -2.50 4.38
C THR A 133 7.73 -2.10 4.37
N CYS A 134 7.29 -1.25 5.30
CA CYS A 134 5.90 -0.82 5.41
C CYS A 134 5.47 0.11 4.26
N VAL A 135 6.40 0.89 3.68
CA VAL A 135 6.13 1.88 2.64
C VAL A 135 5.46 1.28 1.40
N PRO A 136 6.02 0.26 0.72
CA PRO A 136 5.39 -0.30 -0.47
C PRO A 136 4.01 -0.90 -0.16
N PHE A 137 3.84 -1.55 0.99
CA PHE A 137 2.55 -2.12 1.39
C PHE A 137 1.46 -1.06 1.62
N ILE A 138 1.81 0.05 2.28
CA ILE A 138 0.85 1.14 2.50
C ILE A 138 0.58 1.87 1.18
N ALA A 139 1.61 2.10 0.36
CA ALA A 139 1.44 2.68 -0.97
C ALA A 139 0.49 1.84 -1.84
N GLY A 140 0.58 0.51 -1.76
CA GLY A 140 -0.35 -0.40 -2.43
C GLY A 140 -1.79 -0.34 -1.92
N ALA A 141 -2.06 0.19 -0.73
CA ALA A 141 -3.43 0.46 -0.29
C ALA A 141 -3.94 1.82 -0.77
N LEU A 142 -3.03 2.76 -1.02
CA LEU A 142 -3.33 4.12 -1.45
C LEU A 142 -3.47 4.25 -2.98
N ASP A 143 -2.76 3.44 -3.75
CA ASP A 143 -2.77 3.55 -5.19
C ASP A 143 -2.80 2.19 -5.88
N TYR A 144 -3.69 2.07 -6.87
CA TYR A 144 -3.87 0.83 -7.60
C TYR A 144 -2.63 0.44 -8.41
N SER A 145 -1.85 1.40 -8.89
CA SER A 145 -0.62 1.10 -9.65
C SER A 145 0.45 0.49 -8.75
N HIS A 146 0.58 1.01 -7.51
CA HIS A 146 1.47 0.43 -6.50
C HIS A 146 0.98 -0.95 -6.03
N PHE A 147 -0.34 -1.13 -5.89
CA PHE A 147 -0.93 -2.45 -5.65
C PHE A 147 -0.60 -3.43 -6.76
N ALA A 148 -0.72 -3.00 -8.01
CA ALA A 148 -0.42 -3.81 -9.18
C ALA A 148 1.03 -4.29 -9.20
N ALA A 149 1.95 -3.39 -8.90
CA ALA A 149 3.37 -3.70 -8.78
C ALA A 149 3.61 -4.74 -7.68
N LEU A 150 3.03 -4.58 -6.49
CA LEU A 150 3.15 -5.53 -5.39
C LEU A 150 2.65 -6.95 -5.73
N VAL A 151 1.49 -7.04 -6.39
CA VAL A 151 0.93 -8.33 -6.81
C VAL A 151 1.86 -8.98 -7.84
N SER A 152 2.34 -8.21 -8.81
CA SER A 152 3.29 -8.69 -9.82
C SER A 152 4.60 -9.18 -9.20
N ASP A 153 5.16 -8.44 -8.23
CA ASP A 153 6.39 -8.82 -7.54
C ASP A 153 6.19 -10.12 -6.75
N THR A 154 5.04 -10.25 -6.10
CA THR A 154 4.66 -11.47 -5.36
C THR A 154 4.54 -12.67 -6.31
N GLN A 155 3.94 -12.50 -7.48
CA GLN A 155 3.86 -13.54 -8.52
C GLN A 155 5.25 -13.99 -8.99
N ASN A 156 6.15 -13.03 -9.24
CA ASN A 156 7.53 -13.31 -9.61
C ASN A 156 8.27 -14.10 -8.51
N MET A 157 8.07 -13.76 -7.24
CA MET A 157 8.67 -14.49 -6.11
C MET A 157 8.14 -15.92 -5.98
N LEU A 158 6.85 -16.14 -6.28
CA LEU A 158 6.22 -17.46 -6.23
C LEU A 158 6.58 -18.34 -7.45
N GLY A 159 7.30 -17.81 -8.44
CA GLY A 159 7.55 -18.50 -9.70
C GLY A 159 6.29 -18.65 -10.55
N ILE A 160 5.28 -17.83 -10.29
CA ILE A 160 4.09 -17.67 -11.13
C ILE A 160 4.44 -16.62 -12.21
N SER A 161 5.60 -16.81 -12.83
CA SER A 161 5.87 -16.21 -14.13
C SER A 161 5.05 -17.04 -15.11
N ASN A 162 4.24 -16.41 -15.96
CA ASN A 162 3.77 -17.09 -17.16
C ASN A 162 5.02 -17.34 -18.02
N THR A 163 5.71 -18.44 -17.75
CA THR A 163 6.56 -19.05 -18.75
C THR A 163 5.60 -19.54 -19.83
N ASP A 164 5.39 -18.71 -20.85
CA ASP A 164 5.35 -19.20 -22.22
C ASP A 164 6.72 -19.85 -22.52
N ASP A 165 6.96 -20.99 -21.88
CA ASP A 165 7.88 -22.02 -22.37
C ASP A 165 7.03 -22.83 -23.35
N ASP A 166 6.89 -22.33 -24.59
CA ASP A 166 6.70 -23.15 -25.79
C ASP A 166 6.46 -22.26 -27.04
N ALA A 167 7.53 -22.01 -27.80
CA ALA A 167 7.58 -22.11 -29.27
C ALA A 167 9.00 -21.94 -29.83
#